data_AF-A0A4R1RAI9-F1
#
_entry.id   AF-A0A4R1RAI9-F1
#
_cell.length_a   1.000
_cell.length_b   1.000
_cell.length_c   1.000
_cell.angle_alpha   90.00
_cell.angle_beta   90.00
_cell.angle_gamma   90.00
#
_symmetry.space_group_name_H-M   'P 1'
#
loop_
_entity.id
_entity.type
_entity.pdbx_description
1 polymer ?
#
loop_
_entity_poly.entity_id
_entity_poly.type
_entity_poly.pdbx_seq_one_letter_code
_entity_poly.pdbx_strand_id
1 'polypeptide(L)'
;MVNNKIFNGLLDTFDLMKKYNQAKADPLAATYERGPQYLGGGQVGFWFMGNWAWPQIKSFDTANGAYGFIPVPSSNNAADYGNTQIVAGPTKFVALDVTQNSKEQQTAAKNFLNWLVYNKSGQDALVNQCNIIPAFKNITLTPPDPLARSIKQYLANQKTMPFMTVMPPDHWAKVGALMQKYLAGKSDRTSLLKGIEDYWKSLR
;
A
#
# COMPACT_ATOMS: atom_id res chain seq x y z
N MET A 1 18.20 1.74 16.85
CA MET A 1 17.49 0.79 15.96
C MET A 1 18.20 -0.55 15.75
N VAL A 2 19.53 -0.63 15.87
CA VAL A 2 20.34 -1.84 15.62
C VAL A 2 19.83 -3.11 16.33
N ASN A 3 19.33 -3.00 17.56
CA ASN A 3 18.85 -4.15 18.35
C ASN A 3 17.36 -4.47 18.16
N ASN A 4 16.65 -3.77 17.28
CA ASN A 4 15.22 -4.04 17.03
C ASN A 4 15.08 -5.23 16.06
N LYS A 5 14.61 -6.36 16.58
CA LYS A 5 14.46 -7.61 15.80
C LYS A 5 13.48 -7.46 14.64
N ILE A 6 12.33 -6.81 14.85
CA ILE A 6 11.30 -6.62 13.81
C ILE A 6 11.86 -5.78 12.67
N PHE A 7 12.51 -4.65 12.99
CA PHE A 7 13.09 -3.78 11.98
C PHE A 7 14.15 -4.50 11.16
N ASN A 8 15.06 -5.23 11.81
CA ASN A 8 16.08 -5.98 11.11
C ASN A 8 15.48 -7.08 10.23
N GLY A 9 14.44 -7.78 10.68
CA GLY A 9 13.78 -8.79 9.88
C GLY A 9 13.04 -8.23 8.66
N LEU A 10 12.42 -7.05 8.77
CA LEU A 10 11.89 -6.33 7.59
C LEU A 10 13.00 -5.96 6.61
N LEU A 11 14.17 -5.56 7.13
CA LEU A 11 15.36 -5.29 6.32
C LEU A 11 15.93 -6.57 5.67
N ASP A 12 15.84 -7.72 6.33
CA ASP A 12 16.22 -9.01 5.76
C ASP A 12 15.30 -9.39 4.58
N THR A 13 13.99 -9.17 4.73
CA THR A 13 13.03 -9.31 3.63
C THR A 13 13.30 -8.31 2.50
N PHE A 14 13.68 -7.08 2.82
CA PHE A 14 14.11 -6.11 1.81
C PHE A 14 15.36 -6.57 1.08
N ASP A 15 16.35 -7.12 1.78
CA ASP A 15 17.59 -7.63 1.17
C ASP A 15 17.31 -8.85 0.26
N LEU A 16 16.37 -9.71 0.65
CA LEU A 16 15.88 -10.79 -0.20
C LEU A 16 15.26 -10.25 -1.49
N MET A 17 14.37 -9.27 -1.37
CA MET A 17 13.74 -8.61 -2.53
C MET A 17 14.78 -7.91 -3.41
N LYS A 18 15.76 -7.23 -2.82
CA LYS A 18 16.88 -6.59 -3.52
C LYS A 18 17.71 -7.61 -4.30
N LYS A 19 18.02 -8.78 -3.70
CA LYS A 19 18.78 -9.86 -4.34
C LYS A 19 18.08 -10.42 -5.58
N TYR A 20 16.76 -10.60 -5.50
CA TYR A 20 15.94 -11.15 -6.58
C TYR A 20 15.19 -10.09 -7.39
N ASN A 21 15.58 -8.83 -7.29
CA ASN A 21 14.93 -7.73 -8.00
C ASN A 21 15.13 -7.90 -9.52
N GLN A 22 14.04 -7.84 -10.28
CA GLN A 22 14.08 -7.87 -11.75
C GLN A 22 14.96 -6.75 -12.33
N ALA A 23 15.00 -5.60 -11.66
CA ALA A 23 15.84 -4.46 -12.04
C ALA A 23 17.20 -4.43 -11.32
N LYS A 24 17.72 -5.56 -10.79
CA LYS A 24 18.95 -5.58 -9.95
C LYS A 24 20.18 -4.90 -10.56
N ALA A 25 20.30 -4.86 -11.89
CA ALA A 25 21.42 -4.22 -12.57
C ALA A 25 21.38 -2.68 -12.46
N ASP A 26 20.17 -2.12 -12.42
CA ASP A 26 19.93 -0.70 -12.20
C ASP A 26 18.62 -0.52 -11.40
N PRO A 27 18.66 -0.75 -10.07
CA PRO A 27 17.45 -0.82 -9.26
C PRO A 27 16.81 0.55 -9.03
N LEU A 28 17.51 1.64 -9.36
CA LEU A 28 16.99 3.00 -9.26
C LEU A 28 16.28 3.47 -10.54
N ALA A 29 16.49 2.79 -11.68
CA ALA A 29 15.77 3.05 -12.93
C ALA A 29 14.45 2.27 -13.07
N ALA A 30 14.07 1.48 -12.06
CA ALA A 30 12.78 0.80 -12.04
C ALA A 30 11.63 1.83 -12.00
N THR A 31 10.68 1.68 -12.92
CA THR A 31 9.49 2.54 -12.97
C THR A 31 8.25 1.79 -12.54
N TYR A 32 7.24 2.55 -12.11
CA TYR A 32 5.95 1.99 -11.71
C TYR A 32 5.28 1.24 -12.88
N GLU A 33 5.34 1.77 -14.10
CA GLU A 33 4.67 1.25 -15.30
C GLU A 33 5.18 -0.14 -15.73
N ARG A 34 6.43 -0.47 -15.39
CA ARG A 34 7.01 -1.79 -15.67
C ARG A 34 6.51 -2.87 -14.72
N GLY A 35 6.15 -2.50 -13.49
CA GLY A 35 5.67 -3.46 -12.47
C GLY A 35 4.46 -4.28 -12.92
N PRO A 36 3.36 -3.65 -13.41
CA PRO A 36 2.21 -4.36 -13.93
C PRO A 36 2.52 -5.26 -15.12
N GLN A 37 3.44 -4.85 -16.00
CA GLN A 37 3.89 -5.66 -17.13
C GLN A 37 4.61 -6.93 -16.66
N TYR A 38 5.54 -6.79 -15.71
CA TYR A 38 6.30 -7.92 -15.16
C TYR A 38 5.41 -8.88 -14.38
N LEU A 39 4.53 -8.39 -13.51
CA LEU A 39 3.66 -9.23 -12.70
C LEU A 39 2.52 -9.83 -13.53
N GLY A 40 1.85 -9.00 -14.33
CA GLY A 40 0.74 -9.43 -15.18
C GLY A 40 1.19 -10.48 -16.19
N GLY A 41 2.32 -10.22 -16.87
CA GLY A 41 2.93 -11.12 -17.86
C GLY A 41 3.72 -12.29 -17.27
N GLY A 42 3.68 -12.52 -15.96
CA GLY A 42 4.28 -13.68 -15.30
C GLY A 42 5.82 -13.70 -15.22
N GLN A 43 6.49 -12.57 -15.49
CA GLN A 43 7.96 -12.46 -15.37
C GLN A 43 8.43 -12.43 -13.92
N VAL A 44 7.58 -11.97 -13.00
CA VAL A 44 7.82 -12.00 -11.55
C VAL A 44 6.61 -12.59 -10.84
N GLY A 45 6.86 -13.33 -9.75
CA GLY A 45 5.80 -13.85 -8.88
C GLY A 45 5.34 -12.87 -7.79
N PHE A 46 6.16 -11.87 -7.47
CA PHE A 46 5.90 -10.90 -6.40
C PHE A 46 6.25 -9.48 -6.84
N TRP A 47 5.43 -8.53 -6.41
CA TRP A 47 5.69 -7.11 -6.56
C TRP A 47 5.13 -6.36 -5.35
N PHE A 48 5.98 -5.53 -4.71
CA PHE A 48 5.58 -4.75 -3.54
C PHE A 48 4.79 -3.52 -4.00
N MET A 49 3.46 -3.64 -3.98
CA MET A 49 2.53 -2.61 -4.43
C MET A 49 1.17 -2.77 -3.76
N GLY A 50 0.28 -1.77 -3.88
CA GLY A 50 -1.10 -1.84 -3.42
C GLY A 50 -2.11 -2.20 -4.51
N ASN A 51 -3.38 -2.36 -4.12
CA ASN A 51 -4.45 -2.83 -5.01
C ASN A 51 -4.81 -1.84 -6.13
N TRP A 52 -4.45 -0.56 -5.98
CA TRP A 52 -4.65 0.46 -7.02
C TRP A 52 -3.93 0.13 -8.33
N ALA A 53 -2.95 -0.79 -8.33
CA ALA A 53 -2.26 -1.23 -9.53
C ALA A 53 -3.07 -2.23 -10.38
N TRP A 54 -4.18 -2.79 -9.86
CA TRP A 54 -4.96 -3.80 -10.57
C TRP A 54 -5.38 -3.41 -11.99
N PRO A 55 -5.88 -2.18 -12.28
CA PRO A 55 -6.28 -1.83 -13.64
C PRO A 55 -5.16 -2.00 -14.68
N GLN A 56 -3.91 -1.73 -14.31
CA GLN A 56 -2.76 -1.93 -15.18
C GLN A 56 -2.26 -3.37 -15.18
N ILE A 57 -2.36 -4.11 -14.06
CA ILE A 57 -2.00 -5.54 -14.04
C ILE A 57 -2.93 -6.31 -14.96
N LYS A 58 -4.24 -6.00 -14.91
CA LYS A 58 -5.29 -6.63 -15.70
C LYS A 58 -5.02 -6.55 -17.21
N SER A 59 -4.41 -5.48 -17.71
CA SER A 59 -4.10 -5.37 -19.15
C SER A 59 -3.00 -6.32 -19.63
N PHE A 60 -2.24 -6.92 -18.71
CA PHE A 60 -1.18 -7.89 -18.99
C PHE A 60 -1.46 -9.27 -18.40
N ASP A 61 -2.61 -9.48 -17.78
CA ASP A 61 -2.94 -10.66 -16.96
C ASP A 61 -2.84 -11.98 -17.74
N THR A 62 -1.85 -12.79 -17.38
CA THR A 62 -1.70 -14.18 -17.85
C THR A 62 -2.10 -15.22 -16.81
N ALA A 63 -2.56 -14.80 -15.63
CA ALA A 63 -2.92 -15.66 -14.49
C ALA A 63 -4.44 -15.79 -14.28
N ASN A 64 -5.24 -15.25 -15.20
CA ASN A 64 -6.71 -15.29 -15.16
C ASN A 64 -7.28 -14.76 -13.83
N GLY A 65 -6.75 -13.63 -13.37
CA GLY A 65 -7.17 -12.97 -12.15
C GLY A 65 -6.72 -13.66 -10.85
N ALA A 66 -5.81 -14.64 -10.90
CA ALA A 66 -5.27 -15.31 -9.72
C ALA A 66 -4.21 -14.47 -8.98
N TYR A 67 -4.62 -13.30 -8.47
CA TYR A 67 -3.76 -12.38 -7.72
C TYR A 67 -4.28 -12.17 -6.30
N GLY A 68 -3.35 -11.94 -5.38
CA GLY A 68 -3.67 -11.64 -3.99
C GLY A 68 -2.46 -11.06 -3.25
N PHE A 69 -2.70 -10.65 -2.01
CA PHE A 69 -1.64 -10.18 -1.13
C PHE A 69 -1.12 -11.31 -0.24
N ILE A 70 0.15 -11.20 0.10
CA ILE A 70 0.77 -11.94 1.20
C ILE A 70 1.37 -10.96 2.20
N PRO A 71 1.53 -11.34 3.48
CA PRO A 71 2.24 -10.54 4.47
C PRO A 71 3.69 -10.30 4.04
N VAL A 72 4.26 -9.19 4.51
CA VAL A 72 5.69 -8.89 4.39
C VAL A 72 6.35 -9.41 5.66
N PRO A 73 7.04 -10.56 5.63
CA PRO A 73 7.52 -11.19 6.85
C PRO A 73 8.62 -10.34 7.50
N SER A 74 8.61 -10.31 8.82
CA SER A 74 9.71 -9.77 9.66
C SER A 74 10.47 -10.86 10.39
N SER A 75 10.15 -12.14 10.17
CA SER A 75 10.87 -13.28 10.74
C SER A 75 10.53 -14.58 9.98
N ASN A 76 11.22 -15.66 10.32
CA ASN A 76 10.91 -17.00 9.80
C ASN A 76 9.84 -17.75 10.63
N ASN A 77 9.25 -17.13 11.65
CA ASN A 77 8.18 -17.73 12.43
C ASN A 77 6.82 -17.22 11.93
N ALA A 78 6.04 -18.09 11.30
CA ALA A 78 4.73 -17.74 10.75
C ALA A 78 3.74 -17.21 11.80
N ALA A 79 3.90 -17.54 13.09
CA ALA A 79 3.02 -17.08 14.16
C ALA A 79 3.32 -15.66 14.66
N ASP A 80 4.46 -15.07 14.29
CA ASP A 80 4.84 -13.74 14.75
C ASP A 80 3.86 -12.68 14.22
N TYR A 81 3.57 -11.68 15.07
CA TYR A 81 2.78 -10.52 14.67
C TYR A 81 3.43 -9.82 13.47
N GLY A 82 2.64 -9.52 12.43
CA GLY A 82 3.11 -8.96 11.16
C GLY A 82 3.32 -10.01 10.07
N ASN A 83 3.56 -11.28 10.41
CA ASN A 83 3.76 -12.34 9.42
C ASN A 83 2.45 -12.97 8.93
N THR A 84 1.31 -12.63 9.55
CA THR A 84 -0.02 -13.12 9.15
C THR A 84 -0.95 -12.01 8.69
N GLN A 85 -0.53 -10.75 8.77
CA GLN A 85 -1.33 -9.58 8.46
C GLN A 85 -0.82 -8.86 7.21
N ILE A 86 -1.73 -8.23 6.46
CA ILE A 86 -1.36 -7.23 5.45
C ILE A 86 -1.59 -5.83 6.00
N VAL A 87 -0.88 -4.84 5.45
CA VAL A 87 -1.14 -3.44 5.76
C VAL A 87 -2.35 -2.96 4.94
N ALA A 88 -3.40 -2.49 5.61
CA ALA A 88 -4.61 -1.99 4.95
C ALA A 88 -5.24 -0.84 5.76
N GLY A 89 -5.89 0.08 5.06
CA GLY A 89 -6.60 1.20 5.69
C GLY A 89 -7.18 2.20 4.67
N PRO A 90 -7.92 3.21 5.15
CA PRO A 90 -8.53 4.22 4.29
C PRO A 90 -7.48 5.16 3.70
N THR A 91 -7.41 5.26 2.37
CA THR A 91 -6.46 6.14 1.66
C THR A 91 -7.09 7.38 1.05
N LYS A 92 -8.42 7.52 1.13
CA LYS A 92 -9.19 8.62 0.56
C LYS A 92 -10.11 9.17 1.64
N PHE A 93 -9.76 10.36 2.12
CA PHE A 93 -10.57 11.12 3.06
C PHE A 93 -11.24 12.26 2.28
N VAL A 94 -12.54 12.41 2.46
CA VAL A 94 -13.30 13.50 1.86
C VAL A 94 -13.81 14.38 2.99
N ALA A 95 -13.52 15.67 2.90
CA ALA A 95 -13.95 16.69 3.84
C ALA A 95 -14.86 17.69 3.13
N LEU A 96 -15.81 18.27 3.88
CA LEU A 96 -16.63 19.37 3.41
C LEU A 96 -15.96 20.69 3.81
N ASP A 97 -15.55 21.50 2.84
CA ASP A 97 -15.03 22.84 3.11
C ASP A 97 -16.21 23.79 3.40
N VAL A 98 -16.25 24.29 4.63
CA VAL A 98 -17.29 25.16 5.15
C VAL A 98 -16.93 26.66 5.10
N THR A 99 -15.70 27.00 4.72
CA THR A 99 -15.19 28.39 4.75
C THR A 99 -15.13 29.02 3.37
N GLN A 100 -14.95 28.23 2.30
CA GLN A 100 -14.80 28.72 0.93
C GLN A 100 -15.97 28.37 0.00
N ASN A 101 -17.08 27.85 0.53
CA ASN A 101 -18.23 27.42 -0.27
C ASN A 101 -19.56 27.97 0.25
N SER A 102 -20.48 28.25 -0.66
CA SER A 102 -21.84 28.69 -0.34
C SER A 102 -22.64 27.58 0.36
N LYS A 103 -23.75 27.95 1.02
CA LYS A 103 -24.64 26.98 1.69
C LYS A 103 -25.23 25.97 0.70
N GLU A 104 -25.52 26.42 -0.52
CA GLU A 104 -26.06 25.62 -1.60
C GLU A 104 -25.03 24.58 -2.07
N GLN A 105 -23.77 24.99 -2.28
CA GLN A 105 -22.68 24.08 -2.63
C GLN A 105 -22.43 23.05 -1.54
N GLN A 106 -22.44 23.48 -0.28
CA GLN A 106 -22.28 22.57 0.86
C GLN A 106 -23.43 21.55 0.94
N THR A 107 -24.66 21.97 0.64
CA THR A 107 -25.83 21.08 0.60
C THR A 107 -25.73 20.07 -0.55
N ALA A 108 -25.34 20.52 -1.74
CA ALA A 108 -25.11 19.64 -2.89
C ALA A 108 -24.02 18.58 -2.60
N ALA A 109 -22.91 19.00 -1.99
CA ALA A 109 -21.83 18.09 -1.58
C ALA A 109 -22.32 17.04 -0.56
N LYS A 110 -23.08 17.45 0.46
CA LYS A 110 -23.69 16.50 1.42
C LYS A 110 -24.62 15.50 0.74
N ASN A 111 -25.45 15.96 -0.20
CA ASN A 111 -26.35 15.08 -0.96
C ASN A 111 -25.57 14.07 -1.80
N PHE A 112 -24.48 14.48 -2.44
CA PHE A 112 -23.60 13.59 -3.19
C PHE A 112 -22.93 12.54 -2.29
N LEU A 113 -22.38 12.94 -1.15
CA LEU A 113 -21.77 12.02 -0.19
C LEU A 113 -22.80 11.02 0.37
N ASN A 114 -24.01 11.48 0.68
CA ASN A 114 -25.10 10.61 1.10
C ASN A 114 -25.53 9.66 -0.01
N TRP A 115 -25.56 10.11 -1.27
CA TRP A 115 -25.87 9.25 -2.40
C TRP A 115 -24.83 8.12 -2.55
N LEU A 116 -23.53 8.42 -2.44
CA LEU A 116 -22.47 7.39 -2.49
C LEU A 116 -22.65 6.29 -1.43
N VAL A 117 -23.10 6.66 -0.23
CA VAL A 117 -23.16 5.73 0.91
C VAL A 117 -24.50 5.02 1.01
N TYR A 118 -25.61 5.70 0.75
CA TYR A 118 -26.96 5.21 1.05
C TYR A 118 -27.78 4.84 -0.18
N ASN A 119 -27.38 5.25 -1.39
CA ASN A 119 -28.11 4.90 -2.61
C ASN A 119 -27.45 3.72 -3.35
N LYS A 120 -28.25 2.78 -3.86
CA LYS A 120 -27.76 1.61 -4.61
C LYS A 120 -26.88 1.99 -5.81
N SER A 121 -27.27 3.00 -6.60
CA SER A 121 -26.46 3.41 -7.75
C SER A 121 -25.16 4.10 -7.33
N GLY A 122 -25.17 4.79 -6.18
CA GLY A 122 -23.97 5.40 -5.61
C GLY A 122 -22.98 4.35 -5.08
N GLN A 123 -23.50 3.32 -4.43
CA GLN A 123 -22.70 2.18 -4.00
C GLN A 123 -22.11 1.42 -5.19
N ASP A 124 -22.89 1.21 -6.27
CA ASP A 124 -22.39 0.59 -7.50
C ASP A 124 -21.27 1.41 -8.14
N ALA A 125 -21.47 2.73 -8.28
CA ALA A 125 -20.45 3.64 -8.79
C ALA A 125 -19.16 3.56 -7.94
N LEU A 126 -19.28 3.60 -6.61
CA LEU A 126 -18.13 3.55 -5.71
C LEU A 126 -17.39 2.21 -5.79
N VAL A 127 -18.12 1.10 -5.76
CA VAL A 127 -17.53 -0.24 -5.59
C VAL A 127 -17.16 -0.88 -6.92
N ASN A 128 -18.07 -0.92 -7.87
CA ASN A 128 -17.90 -1.67 -9.12
C ASN A 128 -17.24 -0.83 -10.21
N GLN A 129 -17.57 0.45 -10.30
CA GLN A 129 -17.04 1.33 -11.36
C GLN A 129 -15.70 1.97 -10.95
N CYS A 130 -15.62 2.48 -9.72
CA CYS A 130 -14.39 3.11 -9.20
C CYS A 130 -13.43 2.13 -8.50
N ASN A 131 -13.83 0.87 -8.30
CA ASN A 131 -13.02 -0.16 -7.65
C ASN A 131 -12.55 0.22 -6.22
N ILE A 132 -13.40 0.90 -5.46
CA ILE A 132 -13.10 1.31 -4.08
C ILE A 132 -13.63 0.28 -3.08
N ILE A 133 -12.83 0.00 -2.05
CA ILE A 133 -13.26 -0.76 -0.87
C ILE A 133 -13.81 0.25 0.15
N PRO A 134 -15.14 0.33 0.37
CA PRO A 134 -15.72 1.27 1.31
C PRO A 134 -15.51 0.82 2.75
N ALA A 135 -15.33 1.78 3.66
CA ALA A 135 -15.26 1.54 5.10
C ALA A 135 -16.64 1.41 5.78
N PHE A 136 -17.72 1.60 5.02
CA PHE A 136 -19.09 1.65 5.52
C PHE A 136 -19.71 0.25 5.61
N LYS A 137 -20.19 -0.12 6.80
CA LYS A 137 -20.79 -1.45 7.06
C LYS A 137 -22.07 -1.73 6.28
N ASN A 138 -22.80 -0.70 5.85
CA ASN A 138 -24.04 -0.84 5.10
C ASN A 138 -23.81 -1.16 3.60
N ILE A 139 -22.57 -1.06 3.10
CA ILE A 139 -22.24 -1.36 1.71
C ILE A 139 -21.68 -2.78 1.63
N THR A 140 -22.48 -3.71 1.10
CA THR A 140 -22.14 -5.14 1.03
C THR A 140 -21.54 -5.56 -0.31
N LEU A 141 -21.58 -4.69 -1.32
CA LEU A 141 -20.99 -4.93 -2.64
C LEU A 141 -19.50 -5.26 -2.54
N THR A 142 -19.02 -6.17 -3.38
CA THR A 142 -17.62 -6.57 -3.44
C THR A 142 -17.05 -6.24 -4.81
N PRO A 143 -15.93 -5.49 -4.88
CA PRO A 143 -15.32 -5.18 -6.16
C PRO A 143 -14.92 -6.46 -6.92
N PRO A 144 -15.02 -6.48 -8.25
CA PRO A 144 -14.60 -7.63 -9.06
C PRO A 144 -13.08 -7.84 -9.08
N ASP A 145 -12.30 -6.84 -8.64
CA ASP A 145 -10.85 -6.86 -8.52
C ASP A 145 -10.36 -7.96 -7.54
N PRO A 146 -9.51 -8.91 -8.00
CA PRO A 146 -8.96 -9.97 -7.14
C PRO A 146 -8.11 -9.43 -5.97
N LEU A 147 -7.38 -8.33 -6.15
CA LEU A 147 -6.61 -7.70 -5.08
C LEU A 147 -7.54 -7.08 -4.03
N ALA A 148 -8.63 -6.44 -4.46
CA ALA A 148 -9.63 -5.92 -3.53
C ALA A 148 -10.35 -7.04 -2.75
N ARG A 149 -10.67 -8.16 -3.42
CA ARG A 149 -11.21 -9.36 -2.76
C ARG A 149 -10.23 -9.94 -1.74
N SER A 150 -8.93 -9.99 -2.06
CA SER A 150 -7.89 -10.40 -1.13
C SER A 150 -7.87 -9.51 0.12
N ILE A 151 -7.89 -8.18 -0.03
CA ILE A 151 -7.95 -7.25 1.12
C ILE A 151 -9.22 -7.50 1.96
N LYS A 152 -10.38 -7.68 1.33
CA LYS A 152 -11.63 -7.99 2.05
C LYS A 152 -11.53 -9.29 2.86
N GLN A 153 -10.88 -10.32 2.33
CA GLN A 153 -10.66 -11.57 3.06
C GLN A 153 -9.76 -11.35 4.30
N TYR A 154 -8.69 -10.57 4.16
CA TYR A 154 -7.85 -10.19 5.31
C TYR A 154 -8.63 -9.37 6.34
N LEU A 155 -9.48 -8.44 5.92
CA LEU A 155 -10.35 -7.65 6.81
C LEU A 155 -11.35 -8.54 7.57
N ALA A 156 -12.04 -9.45 6.87
CA ALA A 156 -13.01 -10.36 7.47
C ALA A 156 -12.36 -11.30 8.51
N ASN A 157 -11.11 -11.69 8.26
CA ASN A 157 -10.32 -12.54 9.16
C ASN A 157 -9.59 -11.76 10.27
N GLN A 158 -9.78 -10.43 10.37
CA GLN A 158 -9.04 -9.57 11.31
C GLN A 158 -7.51 -9.66 11.16
N LYS A 159 -7.05 -9.91 9.93
CA LYS A 159 -5.63 -10.07 9.57
C LYS A 159 -5.10 -8.83 8.83
N THR A 160 -5.45 -7.65 9.33
CA THR A 160 -4.93 -6.38 8.78
C THR A 160 -4.23 -5.57 9.86
N MET A 161 -3.17 -4.86 9.47
CA MET A 161 -2.52 -3.83 10.29
C MET A 161 -2.78 -2.45 9.70
N PRO A 162 -2.92 -1.40 10.53
CA PRO A 162 -3.00 -0.04 10.04
C PRO A 162 -1.66 0.37 9.39
N PHE A 163 -1.71 1.20 8.34
CA PHE A 163 -0.52 1.95 7.94
C PHE A 163 -0.40 3.24 8.76
N MET A 164 0.83 3.72 8.92
CA MET A 164 1.10 4.97 9.62
C MET A 164 0.70 6.17 8.76
N THR A 165 -0.27 6.96 9.23
CA THR A 165 -0.83 8.13 8.50
C THR A 165 -0.24 9.45 8.96
N VAL A 166 0.48 9.47 10.08
CA VAL A 166 1.06 10.69 10.66
C VAL A 166 2.57 10.53 10.72
N MET A 167 3.26 11.11 9.76
CA MET A 167 4.72 11.21 9.71
C MET A 167 5.10 12.64 9.32
N PRO A 168 6.30 13.11 9.68
CA PRO A 168 6.76 14.43 9.27
C PRO A 168 6.71 14.57 7.74
N PRO A 169 6.36 15.75 7.19
CA PRO A 169 6.14 15.92 5.76
C PRO A 169 7.34 15.56 4.87
N ASP A 170 8.56 15.60 5.42
CA ASP A 170 9.80 15.33 4.69
C ASP A 170 10.34 13.91 4.90
N HIS A 171 9.72 13.07 5.73
CA HIS A 171 10.21 11.73 6.05
C HIS A 171 10.42 10.88 4.80
N TRP A 172 9.47 10.97 3.85
CA TRP A 172 9.51 10.19 2.62
C TRP A 172 10.74 10.54 1.78
N ALA A 173 11.11 11.83 1.72
CA ALA A 173 12.27 12.28 0.96
C ALA A 173 13.56 11.94 1.69
N LYS A 174 13.63 12.22 3.00
CA LYS A 174 14.85 12.02 3.82
C LYS A 174 15.16 10.53 4.01
N VAL A 175 14.19 9.77 4.52
CA VAL A 175 14.35 8.32 4.75
C VAL A 175 14.36 7.56 3.42
N GLY A 176 13.58 7.98 2.43
CA GLY A 176 13.60 7.40 1.08
C GLY A 176 14.97 7.50 0.42
N ALA A 177 15.66 8.65 0.53
CA ALA A 177 17.01 8.80 0.00
C ALA A 177 18.03 7.85 0.68
N LEU A 178 17.87 7.60 1.98
CA LEU A 178 18.70 6.62 2.70
C LEU A 178 18.44 5.19 2.19
N MET A 179 17.17 4.83 2.00
CA MET A 179 16.77 3.53 1.45
C MET A 179 17.26 3.34 0.01
N GLN A 180 17.21 4.39 -0.83
CA GLN A 180 17.75 4.35 -2.20
C GLN A 180 19.26 4.13 -2.22
N LYS A 181 20.03 4.81 -1.34
CA LYS A 181 21.48 4.56 -1.20
C LYS A 181 21.76 3.11 -0.80
N TYR A 182 20.99 2.58 0.15
CA TYR A 182 21.11 1.18 0.57
C TYR A 182 20.75 0.20 -0.57
N LEU A 183 19.67 0.47 -1.31
CA LEU A 183 19.26 -0.31 -2.48
C LEU A 183 20.36 -0.35 -3.56
N ALA A 184 20.99 0.79 -3.84
CA ALA A 184 22.07 0.91 -4.82
C ALA A 184 23.46 0.42 -4.33
N GLY A 185 23.54 -0.13 -3.11
CA GLY A 185 24.81 -0.59 -2.54
C GLY A 185 25.80 0.53 -2.20
N LYS A 186 25.30 1.78 -2.07
CA LYS A 186 26.08 2.97 -1.69
C LYS A 186 26.03 3.26 -0.18
N SER A 187 25.34 2.42 0.58
CA SER A 187 25.29 2.43 2.04
C SER A 187 25.28 0.99 2.52
N ASP A 188 25.92 0.72 3.65
CA ASP A 188 25.75 -0.51 4.40
C ASP A 188 24.56 -0.40 5.38
N ARG A 189 24.23 -1.51 6.03
CA ARG A 189 23.11 -1.59 6.97
C ARG A 189 23.32 -0.70 8.19
N THR A 190 24.55 -0.65 8.72
CA THR A 190 24.89 0.19 9.88
C THR A 190 24.66 1.67 9.59
N SER A 191 25.13 2.14 8.44
CA SER A 191 24.97 3.52 7.99
C SER A 191 23.51 3.86 7.70
N LEU A 192 22.76 2.93 7.10
CA LEU A 192 21.31 3.08 6.91
C LEU A 192 20.60 3.28 8.25
N LEU A 193 20.82 2.36 9.20
CA LEU A 193 20.18 2.38 10.51
C LEU A 193 20.51 3.66 11.27
N LYS A 194 21.78 4.08 11.24
CA LYS A 194 22.21 5.33 11.86
C LYS A 194 21.54 6.53 11.21
N GLY A 195 21.51 6.61 9.88
CA GLY A 195 20.90 7.74 9.18
C GLY A 195 19.40 7.89 9.47
N ILE A 196 18.66 6.78 9.51
CA ILE A 196 17.23 6.81 9.87
C ILE A 196 17.07 7.24 11.33
N GLU A 197 17.88 6.71 12.25
CA GLU A 197 17.82 7.08 13.67
C GLU A 197 18.16 8.56 13.91
N ASP A 198 19.16 9.08 13.21
CA ASP A 198 19.56 10.49 13.28
C ASP A 198 18.44 11.40 12.75
N TYR A 199 17.76 11.02 11.65
CA TYR A 199 16.58 11.74 11.15
C TYR A 199 15.47 11.83 12.20
N TRP A 200 15.11 10.71 12.84
CA TRP A 200 14.05 10.74 13.85
C TRP A 200 14.45 11.52 15.11
N LYS A 201 15.73 11.56 15.46
CA LYS A 201 16.25 12.37 16.57
C LYS A 201 16.23 13.87 16.28
N SER A 202 16.36 14.29 15.01
CA SER A 202 16.38 15.71 14.65
C SER A 202 15.01 16.39 14.63
N LEU A 203 13.93 15.62 14.78
CA LEU A 203 12.55 16.13 14.83
C LEU A 203 12.14 16.56 16.25
N ARG A 204 13.09 16.56 17.19
CA ARG A 204 12.92 16.98 18.58
C ARG A 204 13.25 18.46 18.75
#